data_AF-A0A7S3WH13-F1
#
_entry.id   AF-A0A7S3WH13-F1
#
_cell.length_a   1.000
_cell.length_b   1.000
_cell.length_c   1.000
_cell.angle_alpha   90.00
_cell.angle_beta   90.00
_cell.angle_gamma   90.00
#
_symmetry.space_group_name_H-M   'P 1'
#
loop_
_entity.id
_entity.type
_entity.pdbx_description
1 polymer ?
#
loop_
_entity_poly.entity_id
_entity_poly.type
_entity_poly.pdbx_seq_one_letter_code
_entity_poly.pdbx_strand_id
1 'polypeptide(L)'
;VRVAMGRRSQSEGGEARGSKPHRGGRVVTFGGGVGGADHSESDASDDESEEGRNWSSEEDEEEDKAGQSDLESAGEDEESDEGEAGEGMTEEEKADAARRHANTKQWERKHFVQKIKGTNSTIYKTRLLPEMAFHTYESFVEFLKGDRFQKILAQCRKGMRTHDENERLKQKAQARRLRAEERRAKIKKERRLRRKERVASLPTEEVERRKNAFQAKKARRLARKEAAAKALG
;
A
#
# COMPACT_ATOMS: atom_id res chain seq x y z
N VAL A 1 -10.31 53.52 -35.47
CA VAL A 1 -9.40 52.71 -36.31
C VAL A 1 -9.80 51.25 -36.16
N ARG A 2 -9.92 50.58 -37.30
CA ARG A 2 -10.58 49.30 -37.57
C ARG A 2 -9.51 48.20 -37.70
N VAL A 3 -9.94 46.94 -37.54
CA VAL A 3 -9.34 45.70 -38.12
C VAL A 3 -8.10 45.16 -37.38
N ALA A 4 -7.81 43.85 -37.29
CA ALA A 4 -8.52 42.57 -37.28
C ALA A 4 -7.43 41.47 -37.16
N MET A 5 -7.82 40.32 -36.62
CA MET A 5 -7.45 38.95 -37.03
C MET A 5 -5.99 38.52 -37.33
N GLY A 6 -5.61 37.42 -36.66
CA GLY A 6 -4.84 36.29 -37.22
C GLY A 6 -4.98 35.09 -36.26
N ARG A 7 -5.82 34.07 -36.52
CA ARG A 7 -5.64 32.87 -37.38
C ARG A 7 -4.31 32.13 -37.05
N ARG A 8 -4.30 30.96 -36.39
CA ARG A 8 -4.81 29.59 -36.73
C ARG A 8 -3.76 28.73 -37.46
N SER A 9 -3.25 27.71 -36.78
CA SER A 9 -2.82 26.38 -37.27
C SER A 9 -2.62 25.52 -36.00
N GLN A 10 -3.28 24.39 -35.70
CA GLN A 10 -3.71 23.21 -36.45
C GLN A 10 -2.59 22.49 -37.20
N SER A 11 -1.95 21.55 -36.49
CA SER A 11 -1.50 20.23 -36.96
C SER A 11 -1.71 19.27 -35.77
N GLU A 12 -2.67 18.36 -35.81
CA GLU A 12 -2.59 17.02 -36.43
C GLU A 12 -1.47 16.16 -35.81
N GLY A 13 -1.81 15.52 -34.69
CA GLY A 13 -1.08 14.40 -34.11
C GLY A 13 -2.06 13.26 -33.86
N GLY A 14 -2.29 12.45 -34.90
CA GLY A 14 -3.15 11.28 -34.87
C GLY A 14 -2.49 10.07 -34.19
N GLU A 15 -3.38 9.18 -33.76
CA GLU A 15 -3.19 7.73 -33.67
C GLU A 15 -2.22 7.16 -32.62
N ALA A 16 -2.81 6.68 -31.50
CA ALA A 16 -2.57 5.32 -31.03
C ALA A 16 -3.76 4.87 -30.16
N ARG A 17 -4.80 4.35 -30.80
CA ARG A 17 -5.83 3.57 -30.11
C ARG A 17 -5.19 2.27 -29.65
N GLY A 18 -4.74 2.23 -28.40
CA GLY A 18 -4.34 1.01 -27.71
C GLY A 18 -5.50 0.01 -27.69
N SER A 19 -5.47 -0.90 -28.65
CA SER A 19 -6.29 -2.10 -28.72
C SER A 19 -6.07 -2.92 -27.45
N LYS A 20 -7.08 -2.98 -26.60
CA LYS A 20 -7.10 -3.88 -25.44
C LYS A 20 -7.24 -5.32 -25.96
N PRO A 21 -6.33 -6.25 -25.64
CA PRO A 21 -6.59 -7.65 -25.92
C PRO A 21 -7.68 -8.15 -24.96
N HIS A 22 -8.90 -8.32 -25.48
CA HIS A 22 -9.92 -9.16 -24.86
C HIS A 22 -9.48 -10.63 -24.96
N ARG A 23 -8.65 -11.08 -24.02
CA ARG A 23 -8.44 -12.50 -23.75
C ARG A 23 -9.13 -12.86 -22.43
N GLY A 24 -10.32 -13.42 -22.58
CA GLY A 24 -11.14 -13.93 -21.49
C GLY A 24 -12.24 -14.79 -22.07
N GLY A 25 -11.83 -15.83 -22.83
CA GLY A 25 -12.73 -16.84 -23.35
C GLY A 25 -13.48 -17.49 -22.19
N ARG A 26 -14.78 -17.22 -22.11
CA ARG A 26 -15.66 -17.89 -21.17
C ARG A 26 -15.89 -19.30 -21.70
N VAL A 27 -15.15 -20.26 -21.16
CA VAL A 27 -15.43 -21.68 -21.36
C VAL A 27 -16.79 -21.96 -20.75
N VAL A 28 -17.79 -22.20 -21.59
CA VAL A 28 -19.10 -22.69 -21.16
C VAL A 28 -18.93 -24.20 -21.03
N THR A 29 -18.62 -24.66 -19.82
CA THR A 29 -18.68 -26.08 -19.50
C THR A 29 -20.16 -26.49 -19.45
N PHE A 30 -20.58 -27.27 -20.43
CA PHE A 30 -21.87 -27.93 -20.46
C PHE A 30 -21.69 -29.32 -19.85
N GLY A 31 -21.98 -29.44 -18.55
CA GLY A 31 -22.18 -30.71 -17.84
C GLY A 31 -23.11 -30.41 -16.67
N GLY A 32 -24.22 -31.11 -16.41
CA GLY A 32 -24.55 -32.48 -16.79
C GLY A 32 -24.57 -33.35 -15.53
N GLY A 33 -25.66 -33.26 -14.76
CA GLY A 33 -25.99 -34.18 -13.66
C GLY A 33 -25.28 -33.89 -12.32
N VAL A 34 -25.75 -34.32 -11.15
CA VAL A 34 -26.97 -34.96 -10.64
C VAL A 34 -26.90 -34.75 -9.11
N GLY A 35 -28.02 -34.37 -8.47
CA GLY A 35 -28.38 -34.71 -7.08
C GLY A 35 -27.55 -34.19 -5.89
N GLY A 36 -28.24 -33.58 -4.92
CA GLY A 36 -27.93 -33.80 -3.50
C GLY A 36 -27.63 -32.57 -2.66
N ALA A 37 -28.53 -32.34 -1.69
CA ALA A 37 -28.35 -31.64 -0.41
C ALA A 37 -28.09 -30.12 -0.41
N ASP A 38 -29.09 -29.41 0.11
CA ASP A 38 -29.02 -28.04 0.60
C ASP A 38 -27.93 -27.89 1.69
N HIS A 39 -26.79 -27.31 1.31
CA HIS A 39 -25.92 -26.63 2.26
C HIS A 39 -25.70 -25.19 1.79
N SER A 40 -26.44 -24.27 2.42
CA SER A 40 -26.15 -22.84 2.38
C SER A 40 -24.96 -22.56 3.27
N GLU A 41 -23.76 -22.88 2.80
CA GLU A 41 -22.54 -22.26 3.30
C GLU A 41 -22.23 -21.07 2.39
N SER A 42 -22.27 -19.90 3.02
CA SER A 42 -21.80 -18.65 2.48
C SER A 42 -20.31 -18.77 2.15
N ASP A 43 -20.01 -19.03 0.88
CA ASP A 43 -18.69 -18.81 0.29
C ASP A 43 -18.41 -17.30 0.28
N ALA A 44 -17.89 -16.84 1.41
CA ALA A 44 -17.17 -15.59 1.52
C ALA A 44 -15.83 -15.79 0.81
N SER A 45 -15.83 -15.55 -0.51
CA SER A 45 -14.62 -15.38 -1.29
C SER A 45 -13.91 -14.13 -0.75
N ASP A 46 -13.02 -14.38 0.20
CA ASP A 46 -11.96 -13.54 0.72
C ASP A 46 -10.95 -13.30 -0.41
N ASP A 47 -11.30 -12.36 -1.29
CA ASP A 47 -10.37 -11.79 -2.25
C ASP A 47 -9.49 -10.79 -1.50
N GLU A 48 -8.52 -11.33 -0.76
CA GLU A 48 -7.34 -10.63 -0.24
C GLU A 48 -6.53 -10.14 -1.44
N SER A 49 -7.01 -9.04 -2.03
CA SER A 49 -6.26 -8.21 -2.96
C SER A 49 -5.07 -7.62 -2.20
N GLU A 50 -3.96 -8.37 -2.20
CA GLU A 50 -2.59 -7.94 -1.84
C GLU A 50 -2.02 -6.87 -2.80
N GLU A 51 -2.85 -6.09 -3.48
CA GLU A 51 -2.37 -5.01 -4.34
C GLU A 51 -2.18 -3.71 -3.53
N GLY A 52 -0.91 -3.42 -3.26
CA GLY A 52 -0.45 -2.06 -2.98
C GLY A 52 -0.19 -1.76 -1.51
N ARG A 53 0.78 -2.47 -0.90
CA ARG A 53 1.61 -1.84 0.15
C ARG A 53 2.40 -0.69 -0.48
N ASN A 54 1.72 0.41 -0.77
CA ASN A 54 2.38 1.68 -0.96
C ASN A 54 2.91 2.05 0.42
N TRP A 55 4.20 1.85 0.63
CA TRP A 55 4.95 2.54 1.68
C TRP A 55 4.97 4.02 1.29
N SER A 56 3.79 4.67 1.33
CA SER A 56 3.75 6.11 1.47
C SER A 56 4.53 6.39 2.73
N SER A 57 5.71 6.95 2.53
CA SER A 57 6.46 7.74 3.49
C SER A 57 5.46 8.60 4.27
N GLU A 58 4.90 8.07 5.36
CA GLU A 58 4.39 8.90 6.45
C GLU A 58 5.66 9.55 6.97
N GLU A 59 5.90 10.78 6.47
CA GLU A 59 6.78 11.74 7.10
C GLU A 59 6.47 11.70 8.59
N ASP A 60 7.41 11.13 9.33
CA ASP A 60 7.50 11.25 10.78
C ASP A 60 7.72 12.75 11.02
N GLU A 61 6.63 13.50 11.15
CA GLU A 61 6.63 14.72 11.94
C GLU A 61 6.88 14.29 13.39
N GLU A 62 8.14 13.98 13.69
CA GLU A 62 8.65 14.01 15.05
C GLU A 62 8.53 15.48 15.49
N GLU A 63 7.43 15.79 16.19
CA GLU A 63 7.37 16.94 17.08
C GLU A 63 8.57 16.83 18.03
N ASP A 64 9.54 17.72 17.82
CA ASP A 64 10.67 18.03 18.70
C ASP A 64 10.17 18.27 20.13
N LYS A 65 9.98 17.20 20.89
CA LYS A 65 10.16 17.26 22.33
C LYS A 65 11.65 17.19 22.58
N ALA A 66 12.23 18.38 22.76
CA ALA A 66 13.51 18.62 23.39
C ALA A 66 13.57 17.91 24.76
N GLY A 67 13.84 16.60 24.73
CA GLY A 67 14.21 15.78 25.85
C GLY A 67 15.72 15.78 25.89
N GLN A 68 16.28 16.75 26.61
CA GLN A 68 17.66 16.78 27.04
C GLN A 68 17.92 15.52 27.89
N SER A 69 18.26 14.42 27.23
CA SER A 69 18.74 13.20 27.87
C SER A 69 20.24 13.28 27.93
N ASP A 70 20.70 13.81 29.05
CA ASP A 70 22.03 13.58 29.60
C ASP A 70 22.22 12.06 29.75
N LEU A 71 22.77 11.45 28.71
CA LEU A 71 23.11 10.03 28.68
C LEU A 71 24.63 9.94 28.55
N GLU A 72 25.30 10.07 29.69
CA GLU A 72 26.67 9.60 29.89
C GLU A 72 26.73 8.10 29.55
N SER A 73 26.99 7.80 28.29
CA SER A 73 27.28 6.45 27.83
C SER A 73 28.79 6.28 27.79
N ALA A 74 29.36 6.01 28.97
CA ALA A 74 30.65 5.34 29.09
C ALA A 74 30.62 4.02 28.32
N GLY A 75 31.48 3.91 27.31
CA GLY A 75 31.55 2.80 26.38
C GLY A 75 32.44 3.17 25.22
N GLU A 76 33.73 3.35 25.54
CA GLU A 76 34.86 3.52 24.64
C GLU A 76 34.78 2.56 23.44
N ASP A 77 34.66 3.14 22.25
CA ASP A 77 35.47 2.74 21.09
C ASP A 77 35.55 3.98 20.20
N GLU A 78 36.29 4.98 20.69
CA GLU A 78 36.71 6.13 19.89
C GLU A 78 37.81 5.66 18.93
N GLU A 79 37.42 5.05 17.81
CA GLU A 79 38.26 5.16 16.63
C GLU A 79 38.02 6.57 16.05
N SER A 80 38.84 7.50 16.55
CA SER A 80 38.97 8.87 16.09
C SER A 80 39.22 8.85 14.57
N ASP A 81 38.17 9.18 13.80
CA ASP A 81 38.31 9.56 12.40
C ASP A 81 38.86 11.00 12.43
N GLU A 82 40.17 11.12 12.69
CA GLU A 82 40.93 12.36 12.50
C GLU A 82 40.97 12.67 11.01
N GLY A 83 39.84 13.14 10.49
CA GLY A 83 39.80 13.90 9.26
C GLY A 83 40.54 15.20 9.53
N GLU A 84 41.77 15.26 9.04
CA GLU A 84 42.62 16.44 8.89
C GLU A 84 41.74 17.69 8.66
N ALA A 85 41.52 18.43 9.74
CA ALA A 85 40.71 19.63 9.71
C ALA A 85 41.50 20.66 8.91
N GLY A 86 41.20 20.75 7.61
CA GLY A 86 41.80 21.74 6.72
C GLY A 86 41.73 23.11 7.38
N GLU A 87 42.89 23.67 7.69
CA GLU A 87 43.08 25.02 8.21
C GLU A 87 42.55 26.03 7.17
N GLY A 88 41.25 26.28 7.19
CA GLY A 88 40.60 27.14 6.20
C GLY A 88 39.07 27.17 6.21
N MET A 89 38.41 26.26 6.93
CA MET A 89 36.95 26.28 7.04
C MET A 89 36.45 27.32 8.05
N THR A 90 35.38 28.02 7.66
CA THR A 90 34.65 28.97 8.50
C THR A 90 33.97 28.25 9.69
N GLU A 91 33.68 28.99 10.76
CA GLU A 91 33.03 28.43 11.97
C GLU A 91 31.66 27.82 11.65
N GLU A 92 30.92 28.41 10.71
CA GLU A 92 29.65 27.89 10.20
C GLU A 92 29.83 26.55 9.44
N GLU A 93 30.86 26.42 8.60
CA GLU A 93 31.16 25.17 7.90
C GLU A 93 31.59 24.05 8.85
N LYS A 94 32.30 24.40 9.93
CA LYS A 94 32.67 23.43 10.99
C LYS A 94 31.43 22.95 11.73
N ALA A 95 30.49 23.84 12.07
CA ALA A 95 29.23 23.48 12.72
C ALA A 95 28.37 22.58 11.82
N ASP A 96 28.27 22.90 10.53
CA ASP A 96 27.55 22.09 9.55
C ASP A 96 28.19 20.72 9.32
N ALA A 97 29.52 20.65 9.25
CA ALA A 97 30.25 19.38 9.16
C ALA A 97 30.01 18.51 10.39
N ALA A 98 30.08 19.10 11.60
CA ALA A 98 29.78 18.40 12.84
C ALA A 98 28.33 17.88 12.86
N ARG A 99 27.36 18.68 12.42
CA ARG A 99 25.95 18.26 12.30
C ARG A 99 25.78 17.12 11.31
N ARG A 100 26.41 17.18 10.13
CA ARG A 100 26.38 16.11 9.14
C ARG A 100 26.96 14.82 9.70
N HIS A 101 28.08 14.90 10.41
CA HIS A 101 28.71 13.75 11.05
C HIS A 101 27.85 13.15 12.19
N ALA A 102 27.18 13.99 12.97
CA ALA A 102 26.23 13.51 13.97
C ALA A 102 25.05 12.77 13.32
N ASN A 103 24.50 13.33 12.23
CA ASN A 103 23.40 12.72 11.49
C ASN A 103 23.81 11.38 10.86
N THR A 104 25.01 11.26 10.30
CA THR A 104 25.50 9.98 9.74
C THR A 104 25.68 8.94 10.84
N LYS A 105 26.27 9.31 11.99
CA LYS A 105 26.41 8.41 13.15
C LYS A 105 25.05 7.93 13.66
N GLN A 106 24.07 8.82 13.78
CA GLN A 106 22.70 8.43 14.16
C GLN A 106 22.08 7.49 13.13
N TRP A 107 22.25 7.77 11.84
CA TRP A 107 21.74 6.93 10.76
C TRP A 107 22.37 5.53 10.80
N GLU A 108 23.68 5.43 11.02
CA GLU A 108 24.42 4.17 11.15
C GLU A 108 23.93 3.34 12.34
N ARG A 109 23.73 3.99 13.50
CA ARG A 109 23.14 3.34 14.68
C ARG A 109 21.73 2.83 14.40
N LYS A 110 20.88 3.64 13.75
CA LYS A 110 19.50 3.26 13.38
C LYS A 110 19.43 2.06 12.44
N HIS A 111 20.44 1.88 11.58
CA HIS A 111 20.50 0.80 10.58
C HIS A 111 21.43 -0.35 10.98
N PHE A 112 21.97 -0.32 12.20
CA PHE A 112 22.91 -1.32 12.73
C PHE A 112 24.12 -1.55 11.80
N VAL A 113 24.63 -0.46 11.21
CA VAL A 113 25.75 -0.50 10.25
C VAL A 113 27.05 -0.82 10.98
N GLN A 114 27.84 -1.71 10.39
CA GLN A 114 29.22 -2.00 10.78
C GLN A 114 30.14 -1.69 9.61
N LYS A 115 31.11 -0.81 9.84
CA LYS A 115 32.18 -0.52 8.89
C LYS A 115 33.43 -1.22 9.40
N ILE A 116 34.00 -2.10 8.59
CA ILE A 116 35.26 -2.78 8.90
C ILE A 116 36.30 -2.22 7.95
N LYS A 117 37.20 -1.37 8.46
CA LYS A 117 38.33 -0.83 7.69
C LYS A 117 39.36 -1.95 7.51
N GLY A 118 39.50 -2.47 6.29
CA GLY A 118 40.56 -3.41 5.92
C GLY A 118 41.76 -2.67 5.31
N THR A 119 42.86 -3.39 5.09
CA THR A 119 44.12 -2.82 4.59
C THR A 119 43.98 -2.10 3.23
N ASN A 120 43.07 -2.59 2.37
CA ASN A 120 42.89 -2.06 1.01
C ASN A 120 41.47 -1.51 0.75
N SER A 121 40.49 -1.83 1.60
CA SER A 121 39.09 -1.44 1.37
C SER A 121 38.27 -1.48 2.65
N THR A 122 37.20 -0.68 2.66
CA THR A 122 36.20 -0.70 3.74
C THR A 122 35.09 -1.68 3.39
N ILE A 123 34.81 -2.60 4.28
CA ILE A 123 33.70 -3.55 4.16
C ILE A 123 32.52 -3.04 4.99
N TYR A 124 31.38 -2.87 4.34
CA TYR A 124 30.12 -2.46 4.96
C TYR A 124 29.26 -3.69 5.22
N LYS A 125 28.78 -3.83 6.47
CA LYS A 125 27.90 -4.91 6.93
C LYS A 125 26.78 -4.33 7.78
N THR A 126 25.73 -5.13 8.00
CA THR A 126 24.70 -4.82 9.02
C THR A 126 24.68 -5.91 10.07
N ARG A 127 24.47 -5.56 11.35
CA ARG A 127 24.31 -6.58 12.41
C ARG A 127 23.08 -7.46 12.20
N LEU A 128 22.06 -6.94 11.52
CA LEU A 128 20.82 -7.67 11.22
C LEU A 128 21.02 -8.80 10.19
N LEU A 129 21.99 -8.64 9.29
CA LEU A 129 22.31 -9.61 8.24
C LEU A 129 23.84 -9.72 8.10
N PRO A 130 24.50 -10.49 9.00
CA PRO A 130 25.96 -10.60 9.01
C PRO A 130 26.54 -11.38 7.81
N GLU A 131 25.71 -12.19 7.15
CA GLU A 131 26.07 -12.97 5.96
C GLU A 131 26.32 -12.09 4.73
N MET A 132 25.71 -10.89 4.69
CA MET A 132 25.83 -9.98 3.55
C MET A 132 26.92 -8.94 3.83
N ALA A 133 27.90 -8.87 2.93
CA ALA A 133 29.00 -7.92 2.99
C ALA A 133 29.11 -7.15 1.69
N PHE A 134 29.37 -5.84 1.79
CA PHE A 134 29.45 -4.94 0.65
C PHE A 134 30.81 -4.25 0.65
N HIS A 135 31.49 -4.24 -0.49
CA HIS A 135 32.80 -3.60 -0.65
C HIS A 135 32.72 -2.16 -1.15
N THR A 136 31.53 -1.72 -1.58
CA THR A 136 31.26 -0.33 -1.98
C THR A 136 30.14 0.25 -1.13
N TYR A 137 30.24 1.53 -0.81
CA TYR A 137 29.21 2.24 -0.05
C TYR A 137 27.88 2.33 -0.82
N GLU A 138 27.93 2.52 -2.13
CA GLU A 138 26.74 2.66 -2.98
C GLU A 138 25.88 1.39 -2.96
N SER A 139 26.50 0.21 -3.18
CA SER A 139 25.79 -1.08 -3.14
C SER A 139 25.20 -1.36 -1.75
N PHE A 140 25.88 -0.91 -0.69
CA PHE A 140 25.37 -1.01 0.67
C PHE A 140 24.13 -0.14 0.90
N VAL A 141 24.14 1.11 0.43
CA VAL A 141 22.97 2.01 0.55
C VAL A 141 21.79 1.51 -0.27
N GLU A 142 22.02 0.96 -1.46
CA GLU A 142 20.97 0.32 -2.25
C GLU A 142 20.35 -0.87 -1.51
N PHE A 143 21.19 -1.72 -0.90
CA PHE A 143 20.73 -2.82 -0.07
C PHE A 143 19.86 -2.35 1.11
N LEU A 144 20.26 -1.27 1.79
CA LEU A 144 19.48 -0.71 2.90
C LEU A 144 18.12 -0.17 2.45
N LYS A 145 18.00 0.29 1.19
CA LYS A 145 16.72 0.69 0.59
C LYS A 145 15.89 -0.51 0.10
N GLY A 146 16.50 -1.70 0.05
CA GLY A 146 15.86 -2.93 -0.44
C GLY A 146 14.77 -3.47 0.50
N ASP A 147 13.75 -4.08 -0.10
CA ASP A 147 12.58 -4.63 0.62
C ASP A 147 12.96 -5.70 1.66
N ARG A 148 13.96 -6.54 1.37
CA ARG A 148 14.43 -7.57 2.31
C ARG A 148 14.95 -6.96 3.61
N PHE A 149 15.82 -5.96 3.52
CA PHE A 149 16.38 -5.31 4.70
C PHE A 149 15.31 -4.52 5.44
N GLN A 150 14.46 -3.76 4.73
CA GLN A 150 13.38 -2.98 5.33
C GLN A 150 12.37 -3.86 6.08
N LYS A 151 12.05 -5.06 5.56
CA LYS A 151 11.21 -6.05 6.26
C LYS A 151 11.83 -6.51 7.58
N ILE A 152 13.11 -6.85 7.59
CA ILE A 152 13.81 -7.31 8.80
C ILE A 152 13.94 -6.16 9.81
N LEU A 153 14.28 -4.96 9.34
CA LEU A 153 14.35 -3.77 10.20
C LEU A 153 13.00 -3.47 10.83
N ALA A 154 11.90 -3.57 10.08
CA ALA A 154 10.55 -3.38 10.60
C ALA A 154 10.17 -4.45 11.65
N GLN A 155 10.57 -5.71 11.46
CA GLN A 155 10.38 -6.77 12.46
C GLN A 155 11.17 -6.48 13.74
N CYS A 156 12.43 -6.07 13.63
CA CYS A 156 13.26 -5.70 14.77
C CYS A 156 12.65 -4.52 15.53
N ARG A 157 12.26 -3.45 14.81
CA ARG A 157 11.57 -2.30 15.40
C ARG A 157 10.29 -2.72 16.11
N LYS A 158 9.49 -3.62 15.51
CA LYS A 158 8.26 -4.17 16.13
C LYS A 158 8.57 -4.90 17.44
N GLY A 159 9.66 -5.68 17.49
CA GLY A 159 10.11 -6.38 18.70
C GLY A 159 10.60 -5.45 19.80
N MET A 160 11.14 -4.28 19.43
CA MET A 160 11.61 -3.25 20.37
C MET A 160 10.52 -2.27 20.84
N ARG A 161 9.28 -2.39 20.33
CA ARG A 161 8.20 -1.45 20.71
C ARG A 161 7.84 -1.60 22.16
N THR A 162 7.65 -0.46 22.81
CA THR A 162 7.10 -0.38 24.16
C THR A 162 5.61 -0.75 24.19
N HIS A 163 5.08 -1.01 25.39
CA HIS A 163 3.65 -1.25 25.57
C HIS A 163 2.80 -0.06 25.08
N ASP A 164 3.19 1.15 25.45
CA ASP A 164 2.46 2.39 25.13
C ASP A 164 2.43 2.66 23.62
N GLU A 165 3.54 2.40 22.91
CA GLU A 165 3.57 2.46 21.45
C GLU A 165 2.60 1.47 20.81
N ASN A 166 2.54 0.25 21.34
CA ASN A 166 1.61 -0.76 20.85
C ASN A 166 0.16 -0.36 21.11
N GLU A 167 -0.15 0.24 22.25
CA GLU A 167 -1.49 0.79 22.53
C GLU A 167 -1.85 1.94 21.59
N ARG A 168 -0.94 2.90 21.37
CA ARG A 168 -1.12 4.00 20.42
C ARG A 168 -1.40 3.49 19.01
N LEU A 169 -0.67 2.47 18.55
CA LEU A 169 -0.89 1.85 17.24
C LEU A 169 -2.23 1.12 17.15
N LYS A 170 -2.65 0.42 18.22
CA LYS A 170 -3.99 -0.21 18.28
C LYS A 170 -5.09 0.83 18.18
N GLN A 171 -4.98 1.94 18.91
CA GLN A 171 -5.94 3.06 18.82
C GLN A 171 -5.98 3.68 17.42
N LYS A 172 -4.81 3.93 16.81
CA LYS A 172 -4.72 4.45 15.42
C LYS A 172 -5.39 3.49 14.43
N ALA A 173 -5.18 2.18 14.59
CA ALA A 173 -5.81 1.15 13.75
C ALA A 173 -7.35 1.10 13.92
N GLN A 174 -7.85 1.17 15.15
CA GLN A 174 -9.28 1.24 15.43
C GLN A 174 -9.93 2.49 14.82
N ALA A 175 -9.29 3.66 14.96
CA ALA A 175 -9.76 4.90 14.34
C ALA A 175 -9.75 4.85 12.80
N ARG A 176 -8.78 4.16 12.19
CA ARG A 176 -8.76 3.91 10.74
C ARG A 176 -9.92 2.99 10.32
N ARG A 177 -10.20 1.94 11.09
CA ARG A 177 -11.30 1.00 10.82
C ARG A 177 -12.67 1.69 10.85
N LEU A 178 -12.95 2.49 11.88
CA LEU A 178 -14.21 3.24 11.97
C LEU A 178 -14.42 4.17 10.77
N ARG A 179 -13.38 4.92 10.37
CA ARG A 179 -13.43 5.78 9.18
C ARG A 179 -13.69 4.99 7.89
N ALA A 180 -13.11 3.80 7.76
CA ALA A 180 -13.34 2.94 6.61
C ALA A 180 -14.79 2.41 6.57
N GLU A 181 -15.32 1.99 7.72
CA GLU A 181 -16.71 1.53 7.86
C GLU A 181 -17.71 2.64 7.51
N GLU A 182 -17.49 3.86 8.00
CA GLU A 182 -18.32 5.02 7.66
C GLU A 182 -18.29 5.35 6.16
N ARG A 183 -17.10 5.34 5.54
CA ARG A 183 -16.96 5.55 4.09
C ARG A 183 -17.72 4.48 3.30
N ARG A 184 -17.57 3.20 3.67
CA ARG A 184 -18.30 2.09 3.06
C ARG A 184 -19.82 2.26 3.23
N ALA A 185 -20.27 2.68 4.41
CA ALA A 185 -21.69 2.93 4.68
C ALA A 185 -22.26 4.08 3.85
N LYS A 186 -21.53 5.20 3.75
CA LYS A 186 -21.90 6.36 2.92
C LYS A 186 -22.03 5.96 1.44
N ILE A 187 -21.03 5.27 0.90
CA ILE A 187 -21.05 4.77 -0.49
C ILE A 187 -22.24 3.83 -0.71
N LYS A 188 -22.52 2.92 0.23
CA LYS A 188 -23.65 1.99 0.15
C LYS A 188 -25.00 2.73 0.17
N LYS A 189 -25.14 3.77 1.00
CA LYS A 189 -26.35 4.60 1.07
C LYS A 189 -26.55 5.38 -0.23
N GLU A 190 -25.52 6.02 -0.74
CA GLU A 190 -25.55 6.75 -2.02
C GLU A 190 -25.91 5.84 -3.20
N ARG A 191 -25.27 4.67 -3.31
CA ARG A 191 -25.61 3.67 -4.34
C ARG A 191 -27.07 3.23 -4.26
N ARG A 192 -27.61 3.05 -3.04
CA ARG A 192 -29.03 2.70 -2.84
C ARG A 192 -29.96 3.83 -3.29
N LEU A 193 -29.64 5.08 -2.96
CA LEU A 193 -30.43 6.25 -3.38
C LEU A 193 -30.43 6.40 -4.90
N ARG A 194 -29.25 6.38 -5.54
CA ARG A 194 -29.14 6.41 -7.01
C ARG A 194 -29.93 5.28 -7.68
N ARG A 195 -29.92 4.07 -7.11
CA ARG A 195 -30.71 2.96 -7.63
C ARG A 195 -32.21 3.22 -7.50
N LYS A 196 -32.67 3.79 -6.38
CA LYS A 196 -34.08 4.16 -6.18
C LYS A 196 -34.51 5.23 -7.18
N GLU A 197 -33.73 6.30 -7.32
CA GLU A 197 -33.99 7.37 -8.29
C GLU A 197 -34.06 6.84 -9.72
N ARG A 198 -33.10 6.00 -10.13
CA ARG A 198 -33.09 5.37 -11.46
C ARG A 198 -34.30 4.45 -11.69
N VAL A 199 -34.85 3.84 -10.64
CA VAL A 199 -36.06 3.03 -10.77
C VAL A 199 -37.31 3.92 -10.82
N ALA A 200 -37.35 4.99 -10.03
CA ALA A 200 -38.44 5.95 -10.02
C ALA A 200 -38.55 6.75 -11.32
N SER A 201 -37.42 6.97 -12.01
CA SER A 201 -37.40 7.67 -13.30
C SER A 201 -37.79 6.80 -14.51
N LEU A 202 -38.05 5.49 -14.31
CA LEU A 202 -38.50 4.62 -15.40
C LEU A 202 -39.99 4.82 -15.66
N PRO A 203 -40.43 4.78 -16.93
CA PRO A 203 -41.85 4.78 -17.26
C PRO A 203 -42.54 3.53 -16.69
N THR A 204 -43.81 3.68 -16.30
CA THR A 204 -44.61 2.64 -15.63
C THR A 204 -44.71 1.36 -16.46
N GLU A 205 -44.85 1.47 -17.77
CA GLU A 205 -44.91 0.35 -18.71
C GLU A 205 -43.65 -0.54 -18.66
N GLU A 206 -42.47 0.08 -18.58
CA GLU A 206 -41.19 -0.63 -18.48
C GLU A 206 -41.05 -1.32 -17.12
N VAL A 207 -41.57 -0.70 -16.05
CA VAL A 207 -41.61 -1.32 -14.71
C VAL A 207 -42.52 -2.55 -14.71
N GLU A 208 -43.70 -2.47 -15.33
CA GLU A 208 -44.64 -3.59 -15.45
C GLU A 208 -44.08 -4.72 -16.31
N ARG A 209 -43.44 -4.39 -17.44
CA ARG A 209 -42.75 -5.38 -18.28
C ARG A 209 -41.70 -6.16 -17.50
N ARG A 210 -40.90 -5.47 -16.67
CA ARG A 210 -39.91 -6.10 -15.79
C ARG A 210 -40.53 -6.97 -14.70
N LYS A 211 -41.63 -6.51 -14.09
CA LYS A 211 -42.38 -7.30 -13.10
C LYS A 211 -42.94 -8.58 -13.72
N ASN A 212 -43.54 -8.48 -14.90
CA ASN A 212 -44.09 -9.64 -15.62
C ASN A 212 -42.99 -10.63 -16.02
N ALA A 213 -41.84 -10.15 -16.51
CA ALA A 213 -40.68 -10.99 -16.79
C ALA A 213 -40.15 -11.71 -15.53
N PHE A 214 -40.12 -11.02 -14.39
CA PHE A 214 -39.72 -11.61 -13.11
C PHE A 214 -40.70 -12.70 -12.65
N GLN A 215 -42.01 -12.43 -12.70
CA GLN A 215 -43.04 -13.42 -12.36
C GLN A 215 -42.99 -14.64 -13.30
N ALA A 216 -42.84 -14.43 -14.61
CA ALA A 216 -42.69 -15.52 -15.57
C ALA A 216 -41.42 -16.36 -15.31
N LYS A 217 -40.33 -15.75 -14.86
CA LYS A 217 -39.11 -16.46 -14.46
C LYS A 217 -39.31 -17.23 -13.15
N LYS A 218 -40.02 -16.65 -12.18
CA LYS A 218 -40.36 -17.29 -10.91
C LYS A 218 -41.27 -18.51 -11.13
N ALA A 219 -42.32 -18.36 -11.93
CA ALA A 219 -43.23 -19.44 -12.32
C ALA A 219 -42.48 -20.59 -13.00
N ARG A 220 -41.58 -20.28 -13.95
CA ARG A 220 -40.72 -21.30 -14.57
C ARG A 220 -39.82 -22.04 -13.58
N ARG A 221 -39.28 -21.35 -12.57
CA ARG A 221 -38.47 -22.00 -11.51
C ARG A 221 -39.31 -22.91 -10.63
N LEU A 222 -40.53 -22.49 -10.27
CA LEU A 222 -41.45 -23.30 -9.48
C LEU A 222 -41.90 -24.53 -10.26
N ALA A 223 -42.32 -24.38 -11.52
CA ALA A 223 -42.70 -25.50 -12.38
C ALA A 223 -41.57 -26.53 -12.55
N ARG A 224 -40.30 -26.09 -12.65
CA ARG A 224 -39.15 -27.00 -12.67
C ARG A 224 -38.95 -27.73 -11.35
N LYS A 225 -39.14 -27.05 -10.21
CA LYS A 225 -39.07 -27.69 -8.89
C LYS A 225 -40.19 -28.71 -8.71
N GLU A 226 -41.42 -28.38 -9.12
CA GLU A 226 -42.56 -29.29 -9.08
C GLU A 226 -42.37 -30.50 -9.99
N ALA A 227 -41.87 -30.29 -11.21
CA ALA A 227 -41.54 -31.38 -12.13
C ALA A 227 -40.41 -32.28 -11.57
N ALA A 228 -39.39 -31.70 -10.94
CA ALA A 228 -38.32 -32.46 -10.30
C ALA A 228 -38.84 -33.27 -9.08
N ALA A 229 -39.70 -32.67 -8.26
CA ALA A 229 -40.33 -33.37 -7.12
C ALA A 229 -41.24 -34.52 -7.60
N LYS A 230 -42.00 -34.31 -8.68
CA LYS A 230 -42.86 -35.36 -9.29
C LYS A 230 -42.08 -36.48 -9.97
N ALA A 231 -40.83 -36.24 -10.37
CA ALA A 231 -39.97 -37.28 -10.95
C ALA A 231 -39.25 -38.13 -9.89
N LEU A 232 -39.28 -37.71 -8.62
CA LEU A 232 -38.62 -38.37 -7.48
C LEU A 232 -39.60 -39.15 -6.58
N GLY A 233 -40.91 -38.93 -6.72
CA GLY A 233 -41.97 -39.66 -6.01
C GLY A 233 -42.74 -40.56 -6.95
#